data_AF-A0A3D0G8V8-F1
#
_entry.id   AF-A0A3D0G8V8-F1
#
_cell.length_a   1.000
_cell.length_b   1.000
_cell.length_c   1.000
_cell.angle_alpha   90.00
_cell.angle_beta   90.00
_cell.angle_gamma   90.00
#
_symmetry.space_group_name_H-M   'P 1'
#
loop_
_entity.id
_entity.type
_entity.pdbx_description
1 polymer ?
#
loop_
_entity_poly.entity_id
_entity_poly.type
_entity_poly.pdbx_seq_one_letter_code
_entity_poly.pdbx_strand_id
1 'polypeptide(L)'
;MNWLGPEEWQAVALSLKVAFWAVLGSFPVGLLTAYALARWSFPGKQILNGLVHLPLILPPVVTGYLLLITFGTQGPLGRLLEPLGIVFAFRWTGAALAAAIMAFPLMVRAMRLSIEAVDPKLEEAAATLGAPRLMVFATVTLPLILPGILTGAILAFAKAMGEFGATITFVSNIPGQTQTLPSAIYTFL
;
A
#
# COMPACT_ATOMS: atom_id res chain seq x y z
N MET A 1 -30.04 9.70 17.59
CA MET A 1 -29.58 9.45 16.20
C MET A 1 -28.50 8.38 16.24
N ASN A 2 -28.87 7.09 16.24
CA ASN A 2 -27.91 6.01 16.01
C ASN A 2 -28.29 5.36 14.69
N TRP A 3 -27.78 5.94 13.59
CA TRP A 3 -28.03 5.43 12.24
C TRP A 3 -27.22 4.17 11.94
N LEU A 4 -26.24 3.86 12.79
CA LEU A 4 -25.40 2.66 12.77
C LEU A 4 -25.50 1.96 14.12
N GLY A 5 -25.62 0.64 14.09
CA GLY A 5 -25.49 -0.20 15.27
C GLY A 5 -24.02 -0.40 15.69
N PRO A 6 -23.79 -1.13 16.79
CA PRO A 6 -22.45 -1.39 17.31
C PRO A 6 -21.56 -2.16 16.33
N GLU A 7 -22.13 -3.08 15.55
CA GLU A 7 -21.39 -3.93 14.60
C GLU A 7 -20.93 -3.13 13.38
N GLU A 8 -21.76 -2.22 12.87
CA GLU A 8 -21.40 -1.36 11.75
C GLU A 8 -20.30 -0.37 12.13
N TRP A 9 -20.36 0.18 13.35
CA TRP A 9 -19.27 1.02 13.87
C TRP A 9 -17.96 0.26 14.02
N GLN A 10 -18.00 -1.02 14.41
CA GLN A 10 -16.81 -1.87 14.45
C GLN A 10 -16.24 -2.09 13.05
N ALA A 11 -17.07 -2.35 12.04
CA ALA A 11 -16.63 -2.50 10.66
C ALA A 11 -16.00 -1.21 10.10
N VAL A 12 -16.56 -0.04 10.42
CA VAL A 12 -15.98 1.27 10.08
C VAL A 12 -14.61 1.44 10.73
N ALA A 13 -14.51 1.23 12.05
CA ALA A 13 -13.26 1.39 12.79
C ALA A 13 -12.18 0.42 12.30
N LEU A 14 -12.55 -0.83 12.02
CA LEU A 14 -11.63 -1.83 11.48
C LEU A 14 -11.14 -1.44 10.08
N SER A 15 -12.00 -0.91 9.21
CA SER A 15 -11.62 -0.46 7.86
C SER A 15 -10.65 0.71 7.91
N LEU A 16 -10.92 1.71 8.76
CA LEU A 16 -10.01 2.83 8.98
C LEU A 16 -8.65 2.35 9.50
N LYS A 17 -8.64 1.43 10.47
CA LYS A 17 -7.42 0.80 10.99
C LYS A 17 -6.66 0.08 9.88
N VAL A 18 -7.32 -0.77 9.10
CA VAL A 18 -6.73 -1.53 8.00
C VAL A 18 -6.13 -0.60 6.95
N ALA A 19 -6.87 0.42 6.50
CA ALA A 19 -6.41 1.36 5.50
C ALA A 19 -5.24 2.21 5.99
N PHE A 20 -5.30 2.69 7.24
CA PHE A 20 -4.22 3.45 7.85
C PHE A 20 -2.92 2.64 7.91
N TRP A 21 -2.97 1.41 8.44
CA TRP A 21 -1.79 0.55 8.55
C TRP A 21 -1.31 0.03 7.19
N ALA A 22 -2.20 -0.17 6.23
CA ALA A 22 -1.83 -0.52 4.85
C ALA A 22 -0.99 0.60 4.20
N VAL A 23 -1.43 1.85 4.31
CA VAL A 23 -0.69 3.01 3.80
C VAL A 23 0.62 3.16 4.56
N LEU A 24 0.58 3.20 5.89
CA LEU A 24 1.78 3.41 6.71
C LEU A 24 2.84 2.33 6.46
N GLY A 25 2.43 1.07 6.39
CA GLY A 25 3.35 -0.06 6.16
C GLY A 25 3.94 -0.09 4.76
N SER A 26 3.17 0.31 3.73
CA SER A 26 3.64 0.31 2.35
C SER A 26 4.35 1.60 1.94
N PHE A 27 4.17 2.70 2.67
CA PHE A 27 4.67 4.03 2.33
C PHE A 27 6.19 4.10 2.08
N PRO A 28 7.07 3.59 2.98
CA PRO A 28 8.52 3.69 2.75
C PRO A 28 8.96 2.93 1.50
N VAL A 29 8.40 1.75 1.28
CA VAL A 29 8.68 0.91 0.11
C VAL A 29 8.13 1.56 -1.16
N GLY A 30 6.94 2.16 -1.08
CA GLY A 30 6.31 2.86 -2.20
C GLY A 30 7.07 4.10 -2.63
N LEU A 31 7.51 4.93 -1.67
CA LEU A 31 8.32 6.11 -1.95
C LEU A 31 9.67 5.72 -2.56
N LEU A 32 10.35 4.72 -2.00
CA LEU A 32 11.62 4.22 -2.55
C LEU A 32 11.43 3.66 -3.96
N THR A 33 10.37 2.88 -4.19
CA THR A 33 10.06 2.31 -5.50
C THR A 33 9.75 3.40 -6.53
N ALA A 34 8.94 4.39 -6.15
CA ALA A 34 8.63 5.55 -6.99
C ALA A 34 9.89 6.33 -7.36
N TYR A 35 10.76 6.58 -6.38
CA TYR A 35 12.03 7.27 -6.59
C TYR A 35 12.98 6.47 -7.49
N ALA A 36 13.14 5.18 -7.25
CA ALA A 36 13.95 4.30 -8.08
C ALA A 36 13.44 4.26 -9.53
N LEU A 37 12.12 4.15 -9.73
CA LEU A 37 11.50 4.15 -11.06
C LEU A 37 11.60 5.52 -11.75
N ALA A 38 11.56 6.62 -11.02
CA ALA A 38 11.68 7.96 -11.58
C ALA A 38 13.14 8.37 -11.90
N ARG A 39 14.07 8.12 -10.97
CA ARG A 39 15.43 8.70 -11.02
C ARG A 39 16.53 7.71 -11.40
N TRP A 40 16.37 6.41 -11.15
CA TRP A 40 17.46 5.45 -11.39
C TRP A 40 17.33 4.76 -12.76
N SER A 41 18.50 4.42 -13.32
CA SER A 41 18.65 3.55 -14.49
C SER A 41 19.36 2.26 -14.07
N PHE A 42 18.65 1.13 -14.17
CA PHE A 42 19.19 -0.18 -13.79
C PHE A 42 18.57 -1.28 -14.66
N PRO A 43 19.29 -2.40 -14.90
CA PRO A 43 18.73 -3.55 -15.61
C PRO A 43 17.55 -4.12 -14.83
N GLY A 44 16.41 -4.35 -15.49
CA GLY A 44 15.19 -4.87 -14.86
C GLY A 44 14.17 -3.81 -14.40
N LYS A 45 14.42 -2.50 -14.64
CA LYS A 45 13.47 -1.41 -14.35
C LYS A 45 12.06 -1.67 -14.88
N GLN A 46 11.93 -2.24 -16.09
CA GLN A 46 10.62 -2.58 -16.67
C GLN A 46 9.93 -3.74 -15.95
N ILE A 47 10.69 -4.72 -15.46
CA ILE A 47 10.15 -5.83 -14.67
C ILE A 47 9.61 -5.28 -13.35
N LEU A 48 10.37 -4.43 -12.66
CA LEU A 48 9.89 -3.76 -11.44
C LEU A 48 8.62 -2.95 -11.72
N ASN A 49 8.60 -2.17 -12.81
CA ASN A 49 7.42 -1.40 -13.19
C ASN A 49 6.20 -2.31 -13.44
N GLY A 50 6.39 -3.46 -14.10
CA GLY A 50 5.35 -4.47 -14.30
C GLY A 50 4.85 -5.07 -12.98
N LEU A 51 5.76 -5.47 -12.09
CA LEU A 51 5.42 -6.03 -10.78
C LEU A 51 4.63 -5.05 -9.90
N VAL A 52 4.99 -3.76 -9.94
CA VAL A 52 4.27 -2.70 -9.22
C VAL A 52 2.82 -2.58 -9.71
N HIS A 53 2.58 -2.72 -11.01
CA HIS A 53 1.24 -2.54 -11.58
C HIS A 53 0.42 -3.83 -11.66
N LEU A 54 1.04 -4.98 -11.38
CA LEU A 54 0.44 -6.30 -11.45
C LEU A 54 -0.86 -6.41 -10.63
N PRO A 55 -0.99 -5.83 -9.41
CA PRO A 55 -2.25 -5.85 -8.67
C PRO A 55 -3.43 -5.14 -9.36
N LEU A 56 -3.18 -4.20 -10.28
CA LEU A 56 -4.25 -3.53 -11.04
C LEU A 56 -4.80 -4.40 -12.17
N ILE A 57 -4.01 -5.38 -12.63
CA ILE A 57 -4.34 -6.22 -13.79
C ILE A 57 -4.91 -7.57 -13.32
N LEU A 58 -4.45 -8.07 -12.18
CA LEU A 58 -4.97 -9.31 -11.63
C LEU A 58 -6.38 -9.13 -11.03
N PRO A 59 -7.27 -10.12 -11.21
CA PRO A 59 -8.51 -10.18 -10.43
C PRO A 59 -8.18 -10.19 -8.93
N PRO A 60 -8.87 -9.40 -8.09
CA PRO A 60 -8.56 -9.31 -6.65
C PRO A 60 -8.55 -10.66 -5.94
N VAL A 61 -9.45 -11.57 -6.33
CA VAL A 61 -9.51 -12.95 -5.79
C VAL A 61 -8.23 -13.74 -6.06
N VAL A 62 -7.62 -13.55 -7.24
CA VAL A 62 -6.33 -14.19 -7.57
C VAL A 62 -5.24 -13.66 -6.66
N THR A 63 -5.18 -12.34 -6.44
CA THR A 63 -4.24 -11.73 -5.51
C THR A 63 -4.45 -12.27 -4.09
N GLY A 64 -5.69 -12.34 -3.61
CA GLY A 64 -6.03 -12.89 -2.29
C GLY A 64 -5.62 -14.36 -2.15
N TYR A 65 -5.84 -15.18 -3.18
CA TYR A 65 -5.41 -16.58 -3.20
C TYR A 65 -3.87 -16.71 -3.16
N LEU A 66 -3.15 -15.92 -3.95
CA LEU A 66 -1.69 -15.87 -3.93
C LEU A 66 -1.16 -15.47 -2.54
N LEU A 67 -1.82 -14.53 -1.88
CA LEU A 67 -1.50 -14.15 -0.49
C LEU A 67 -1.77 -15.28 0.49
N LEU A 68 -2.87 -16.03 0.32
CA LEU A 68 -3.19 -17.16 1.17
C LEU A 68 -2.15 -18.29 1.06
N ILE A 69 -1.76 -18.67 -0.15
CA ILE A 69 -0.77 -19.75 -0.32
C ILE A 69 0.64 -19.33 0.10
N THR A 70 0.94 -18.02 0.14
CA THR A 70 2.27 -17.50 0.53
C THR A 70 2.38 -17.18 2.01
N PHE A 71 1.42 -16.42 2.54
CA PHE A 71 1.36 -15.90 3.92
C PHE A 71 0.39 -16.68 4.83
N GLY A 72 -0.31 -17.68 4.32
CA GLY A 72 -1.05 -18.64 5.14
C GLY A 72 -0.12 -19.40 6.09
N THR A 73 -0.66 -19.95 7.18
CA THR A 73 0.13 -20.67 8.20
C THR A 73 0.95 -21.83 7.62
N GLN A 74 0.47 -22.46 6.54
CA GLN A 74 1.22 -23.50 5.83
C GLN A 74 2.04 -22.99 4.63
N GLY A 75 1.96 -21.70 4.32
CA GLY A 75 2.68 -21.06 3.22
C GLY A 75 4.16 -20.85 3.54
N PRO A 76 5.03 -20.69 2.53
CA PRO A 76 6.47 -20.52 2.71
C PRO A 76 6.82 -19.31 3.57
N LEU A 77 6.15 -18.16 3.39
CA LEU A 77 6.41 -16.97 4.22
C LEU A 77 5.70 -17.06 5.56
N GLY A 78 4.47 -17.60 5.61
CA GLY A 78 3.76 -17.78 6.87
C GLY A 78 4.51 -18.67 7.87
N ARG A 79 5.07 -19.80 7.42
CA ARG A 79 5.88 -20.71 8.25
C ARG A 79 7.16 -20.06 8.78
N LEU A 80 7.77 -19.16 8.02
CA LEU A 80 8.97 -18.44 8.45
C LEU A 80 8.67 -17.34 9.48
N LEU A 81 7.47 -16.75 9.40
CA LEU A 81 7.03 -15.65 10.25
C LEU A 81 6.33 -16.11 11.53
N GLU A 82 5.73 -17.30 11.52
CA GLU A 82 5.02 -17.87 12.66
C GLU A 82 5.88 -17.98 13.94
N PRO A 83 7.17 -18.41 13.90
CA PRO A 83 8.04 -18.43 15.08
C PRO A 83 8.32 -17.03 15.67
N LEU A 84 8.16 -15.98 14.86
CA LEU A 84 8.29 -14.58 15.30
C LEU A 84 6.97 -14.02 15.86
N GLY A 85 5.92 -14.85 15.95
CA GLY A 85 4.58 -14.44 16.40
C GLY A 85 3.80 -13.66 15.34
N ILE A 86 4.28 -13.61 14.09
CA ILE A 86 3.63 -12.86 13.02
C ILE A 86 2.78 -13.81 12.18
N VAL A 87 1.46 -13.64 12.28
CA VAL A 87 0.47 -14.40 11.48
C VAL A 87 -0.42 -13.40 10.75
N PHE A 88 -0.59 -13.59 9.44
CA PHE A 88 -1.44 -12.74 8.61
C PHE A 88 -2.79 -13.37 8.30
N ALA A 89 -2.82 -14.68 8.03
CA ALA A 89 -4.06 -15.37 7.71
C ALA A 89 -5.09 -15.24 8.84
N PHE A 90 -6.34 -14.98 8.45
CA PHE A 90 -7.49 -14.81 9.34
C PHE A 90 -7.34 -13.69 10.40
N ARG A 91 -6.45 -12.72 10.17
CA ARG A 91 -6.22 -11.57 11.07
C ARG A 91 -6.35 -10.24 10.33
N TRP A 92 -6.68 -9.18 11.08
CA TRP A 92 -6.75 -7.81 10.53
C TRP A 92 -5.44 -7.35 9.88
N THR A 93 -4.30 -7.85 10.35
CA THR A 93 -2.98 -7.57 9.77
C THR A 93 -2.87 -8.11 8.35
N GLY A 94 -3.47 -9.27 8.05
CA GLY A 94 -3.55 -9.80 6.69
C GLY A 94 -4.49 -8.99 5.80
N ALA A 95 -5.60 -8.46 6.36
CA ALA A 95 -6.44 -7.49 5.65
C ALA A 95 -5.64 -6.23 5.29
N ALA A 96 -4.83 -5.70 6.22
CA ALA A 96 -3.94 -4.57 5.96
C ALA A 96 -2.89 -4.88 4.88
N LEU A 97 -2.32 -6.09 4.87
CA LEU A 97 -1.38 -6.53 3.84
C LEU A 97 -2.04 -6.61 2.46
N ALA A 98 -3.21 -7.25 2.36
CA ALA A 98 -3.95 -7.34 1.11
C ALA A 98 -4.34 -5.95 0.57
N ALA A 99 -4.87 -5.09 1.44
CA ALA A 99 -5.21 -3.73 1.11
C ALA A 99 -3.99 -2.91 0.66
N ALA A 100 -2.85 -3.08 1.33
CA ALA A 100 -1.59 -2.43 0.96
C ALA A 100 -1.14 -2.81 -0.45
N ILE A 101 -1.16 -4.11 -0.79
CA ILE A 101 -0.76 -4.60 -2.12
C ILE A 101 -1.70 -4.08 -3.21
N MET A 102 -3.00 -4.07 -2.95
CA MET A 102 -3.99 -3.56 -3.91
C MET A 102 -3.93 -2.03 -4.08
N ALA A 103 -3.51 -1.30 -3.05
CA ALA A 103 -3.36 0.15 -3.05
C ALA A 103 -1.99 0.64 -3.56
N PHE A 104 -0.97 -0.20 -3.46
CA PHE A 104 0.43 0.10 -3.81
C PHE A 104 0.63 0.74 -5.20
N PRO A 105 -0.01 0.24 -6.29
CA PRO A 105 0.24 0.78 -7.62
C PRO A 105 -0.17 2.25 -7.74
N LEU A 106 -1.27 2.64 -7.07
CA LEU A 106 -1.80 4.01 -7.10
C LEU A 106 -0.88 4.96 -6.34
N MET A 107 -0.37 4.54 -5.19
CA MET A 107 0.59 5.32 -4.41
C MET A 107 1.90 5.54 -5.18
N VAL A 108 2.48 4.47 -5.72
CA VAL A 108 3.74 4.55 -6.48
C VAL A 108 3.57 5.43 -7.71
N ARG A 109 2.45 5.30 -8.43
CA ARG A 109 2.19 6.09 -9.64
C ARG A 109 2.11 7.59 -9.33
N ALA A 110 1.36 7.99 -8.32
CA ALA A 110 1.23 9.40 -7.93
C ALA A 110 2.56 10.00 -7.47
N MET A 111 3.29 9.28 -6.61
CA MET A 111 4.62 9.70 -6.15
C MET A 111 5.60 9.82 -7.31
N ARG A 112 5.63 8.83 -8.21
CA ARG A 112 6.53 8.78 -9.36
C ARG A 112 6.30 9.96 -10.30
N LEU A 113 5.05 10.26 -10.64
CA LEU A 113 4.71 11.40 -11.51
C LEU A 113 5.19 12.72 -10.91
N SER A 114 5.06 12.89 -9.60
CA SER A 114 5.54 14.08 -8.91
C SER A 114 7.06 14.18 -8.89
N ILE A 115 7.78 13.06 -8.76
CA ILE A 115 9.25 13.03 -8.83
C ILE A 115 9.74 13.33 -10.25
N GLU A 116 9.09 12.76 -11.26
CA GLU A 116 9.39 13.02 -12.68
C GLU A 116 9.13 14.48 -13.09
N ALA A 117 8.18 15.16 -12.44
CA ALA A 117 7.86 16.56 -12.69
C ALA A 117 8.91 17.55 -12.14
N VAL A 118 9.78 17.13 -11.22
CA VAL A 118 10.86 17.98 -10.70
C VAL A 118 11.98 18.10 -11.73
N ASP A 119 12.20 19.33 -12.21
CA ASP A 119 13.29 19.66 -13.14
C ASP A 119 14.66 19.33 -12.51
N PRO A 120 15.45 18.41 -13.11
CA PRO A 120 16.79 18.07 -12.63
C PRO A 120 17.72 19.27 -12.48
N LYS A 121 17.51 20.36 -13.24
CA LYS A 121 18.33 21.57 -13.15
C LYS A 121 18.26 22.25 -11.78
N LEU A 122 17.15 22.10 -11.05
CA LEU A 122 17.03 22.62 -9.69
C LEU A 122 17.95 21.87 -8.72
N GLU A 123 18.06 20.55 -8.91
CA GLU A 123 18.96 19.69 -8.11
C GLU A 123 20.43 19.96 -8.47
N GLU A 124 20.73 20.14 -9.75
CA GLU A 124 22.06 20.52 -10.25
C GLU A 124 22.50 21.89 -9.73
N ALA A 125 21.61 22.90 -9.74
CA ALA A 125 21.91 24.23 -9.22
C ALA A 125 22.21 24.23 -7.73
N ALA A 126 21.49 23.42 -6.93
CA ALA A 126 21.81 23.27 -5.52
C ALA A 126 23.18 22.57 -5.32
N ALA A 127 23.51 21.58 -6.15
CA ALA A 127 24.79 20.89 -6.09
C ALA A 127 25.98 21.81 -6.44
N THR A 128 25.83 22.75 -7.41
CA THR A 128 26.89 23.72 -7.75
C THR A 128 27.14 24.74 -6.63
N LEU A 129 26.14 25.00 -5.78
CA LEU A 129 26.28 25.78 -4.55
C LEU A 129 26.95 25.00 -3.39
N GLY A 130 27.42 23.77 -3.64
CA GLY A 130 28.12 22.94 -2.66
C GLY A 130 27.20 22.10 -1.77
N ALA A 131 25.89 22.04 -2.05
CA ALA A 131 24.97 21.21 -1.28
C ALA A 131 25.25 19.71 -1.54
N PRO A 132 25.50 18.89 -0.51
CA PRO A 132 25.64 17.45 -0.68
C PRO A 132 24.29 16.82 -1.08
N ARG A 133 24.33 15.63 -1.70
CA ARG A 133 23.13 14.94 -2.24
C ARG A 133 21.96 14.84 -1.25
N LEU A 134 22.25 14.58 0.03
CA LEU A 134 21.22 14.48 1.07
C LEU A 134 20.56 15.83 1.34
N MET A 135 21.33 16.92 1.28
CA MET A 135 20.81 18.27 1.42
C MET A 135 19.97 18.66 0.21
N VAL A 136 20.45 18.40 -1.01
CA VAL A 136 19.66 18.62 -2.25
C VAL A 136 18.32 17.90 -2.17
N PHE A 137 18.32 16.63 -1.74
CA PHE A 137 17.09 15.88 -1.55
C PHE A 137 16.18 16.53 -0.49
N ALA A 138 16.70 16.90 0.67
CA ALA A 138 15.89 17.42 1.77
C ALA A 138 15.34 18.83 1.52
N THR A 139 16.08 19.69 0.80
CA THR A 139 15.72 21.11 0.61
C THR A 139 15.11 21.43 -0.75
N VAL A 140 15.35 20.62 -1.77
CA VAL A 140 14.84 20.83 -3.13
C VAL A 140 13.86 19.73 -3.51
N THR A 141 14.32 18.48 -3.59
CA THR A 141 13.51 17.39 -4.13
C THR A 141 12.30 17.10 -3.25
N LEU A 142 12.51 16.87 -1.94
CA LEU A 142 11.47 16.45 -1.00
C LEU A 142 10.31 17.46 -0.88
N PRO A 143 10.54 18.78 -0.72
CA PRO A 143 9.47 19.77 -0.71
C PRO A 143 8.68 19.82 -2.02
N LEU A 144 9.36 19.68 -3.17
CA LEU A 144 8.72 19.72 -4.49
C LEU A 144 7.89 18.47 -4.78
N ILE A 145 8.28 17.29 -4.26
CA ILE A 145 7.52 16.05 -4.44
C ILE A 145 6.46 15.82 -3.35
N LEU A 146 6.46 16.62 -2.28
CA LEU A 146 5.56 16.47 -1.14
C LEU A 146 4.06 16.45 -1.55
N PRO A 147 3.57 17.31 -2.46
CA PRO A 147 2.19 17.24 -2.93
C PRO A 147 1.86 15.85 -3.53
N GLY A 148 2.76 15.29 -4.35
CA GLY A 148 2.59 13.96 -4.92
C GLY A 148 2.68 12.82 -3.91
N ILE A 149 3.50 12.97 -2.88
CA ILE A 149 3.56 12.05 -1.74
C ILE A 149 2.20 12.01 -1.02
N LEU A 150 1.63 13.18 -0.74
CA LEU A 150 0.31 13.30 -0.11
C LEU A 150 -0.78 12.72 -1.01
N THR A 151 -0.78 13.05 -2.30
CA THR A 151 -1.71 12.46 -3.27
C THR A 151 -1.61 10.94 -3.29
N GLY A 152 -0.39 10.38 -3.32
CA GLY A 152 -0.18 8.94 -3.30
C GLY A 152 -0.72 8.26 -2.04
N ALA A 153 -0.49 8.86 -0.87
CA ALA A 153 -1.01 8.36 0.40
C ALA A 153 -2.55 8.39 0.44
N ILE A 154 -3.18 9.49 -0.03
CA ILE A 154 -4.63 9.63 -0.08
C ILE A 154 -5.27 8.62 -1.03
N LEU A 155 -4.70 8.45 -2.24
CA LEU A 155 -5.19 7.49 -3.21
C LEU A 155 -5.08 6.05 -2.70
N ALA A 156 -3.96 5.70 -2.07
CA ALA A 156 -3.81 4.39 -1.45
C ALA A 156 -4.78 4.18 -0.29
N PHE A 157 -4.98 5.19 0.57
CA PHE A 157 -5.94 5.12 1.66
C PHE A 157 -7.36 4.87 1.14
N ALA A 158 -7.80 5.65 0.15
CA ALA A 158 -9.11 5.51 -0.48
C ALA A 158 -9.29 4.12 -1.10
N LYS A 159 -8.27 3.62 -1.81
CA LYS A 159 -8.30 2.28 -2.42
C LYS A 159 -8.30 1.15 -1.38
N ALA A 160 -7.58 1.33 -0.27
CA ALA A 160 -7.51 0.36 0.83
C ALA A 160 -8.83 0.28 1.61
N MET A 161 -9.49 1.43 1.87
CA MET A 161 -10.80 1.49 2.52
C MET A 161 -11.87 0.68 1.78
N GLY A 162 -11.82 0.67 0.45
CA GLY A 162 -12.77 -0.05 -0.40
C GLY A 162 -12.30 -1.46 -0.80
N GLU A 163 -11.19 -1.98 -0.26
CA GLU A 163 -10.70 -3.29 -0.68
C GLU A 163 -11.52 -4.43 -0.08
N PHE A 164 -12.01 -5.30 -0.97
CA PHE A 164 -12.88 -6.42 -0.63
C PHE A 164 -12.31 -7.74 -1.15
N GLY A 165 -12.11 -7.86 -2.47
CA GLY A 165 -11.91 -9.14 -3.12
C GLY A 165 -10.63 -9.86 -2.69
N ALA A 166 -9.49 -9.16 -2.58
CA ALA A 166 -8.27 -9.79 -2.08
C ALA A 166 -8.36 -10.11 -0.59
N THR A 167 -8.99 -9.22 0.18
CA THR A 167 -9.15 -9.36 1.64
C THR A 167 -10.00 -10.58 2.00
N ILE A 168 -11.20 -10.72 1.43
CA ILE A 168 -12.12 -11.81 1.80
C ILE A 168 -11.55 -13.19 1.44
N THR A 169 -10.84 -13.30 0.30
CA THR A 169 -10.20 -14.56 -0.10
C THR A 169 -9.00 -14.92 0.79
N PHE A 170 -8.25 -13.93 1.26
CA PHE A 170 -7.05 -14.17 2.06
C PHE A 170 -7.36 -14.39 3.55
N VAL A 171 -8.21 -13.56 4.15
CA VAL A 171 -8.43 -13.55 5.60
C VAL A 171 -9.85 -13.88 6.05
N SER A 172 -10.74 -14.23 5.11
CA SER A 172 -12.15 -14.50 5.39
C SER A 172 -12.89 -13.30 6.01
N ASN A 173 -14.17 -13.49 6.33
CA ASN A 173 -15.05 -12.50 6.94
C ASN A 173 -15.36 -12.89 8.39
N ILE A 174 -14.52 -12.46 9.33
CA ILE A 174 -14.63 -12.79 10.76
C ILE A 174 -15.03 -11.52 11.52
N PRO A 175 -16.23 -11.47 12.15
CA PRO A 175 -16.66 -10.34 12.96
C PRO A 175 -15.63 -9.97 14.03
N GLY A 176 -15.36 -8.67 14.18
CA GLY A 176 -14.37 -8.15 15.14
C GLY A 176 -12.89 -8.42 14.79
N GLN A 177 -12.58 -9.15 13.71
CA GLN A 177 -11.20 -9.44 13.28
C GLN A 177 -10.91 -9.01 11.85
N THR A 178 -11.72 -9.42 10.87
CA THR A 178 -11.44 -9.19 9.45
C THR A 178 -12.64 -8.67 8.67
N GLN A 179 -13.81 -8.54 9.32
CA GLN A 179 -15.02 -7.97 8.73
C GLN A 179 -14.87 -6.46 8.52
N THR A 180 -14.26 -6.08 7.41
CA THR A 180 -14.20 -4.69 6.94
C THR A 180 -15.57 -4.23 6.45
N LEU A 181 -15.74 -2.92 6.29
CA LEU A 181 -16.98 -2.29 5.84
C LEU A 181 -17.49 -2.87 4.50
N PRO A 182 -16.64 -3.11 3.47
CA PRO A 182 -17.10 -3.80 2.27
C PRO A 182 -17.61 -5.22 2.53
N SER A 183 -16.98 -5.94 3.46
CA SER A 183 -17.38 -7.31 3.82
C SER A 183 -18.69 -7.33 4.61
N ALA A 184 -18.89 -6.37 5.51
CA ALA A 184 -20.14 -6.19 6.24
C ALA A 184 -21.30 -5.88 5.29
N ILE A 185 -21.10 -4.95 4.34
CA ILE A 185 -22.11 -4.64 3.31
C ILE A 185 -22.43 -5.88 2.48
N TYR A 186 -21.43 -6.63 2.03
CA TYR A 186 -21.65 -7.87 1.26
C TYR A 186 -22.43 -8.92 2.05
N THR A 187 -22.23 -9.02 3.36
CA THR A 187 -22.96 -9.97 4.22
C THR A 187 -24.42 -9.59 4.39
N PHE A 188 -24.74 -8.30 4.25
CA PHE A 188 -26.09 -7.78 4.38
C PHE A 188 -26.92 -7.93 3.09
N LEU A 189 -26.28 -8.02 1.93
CA LEU A 189 -26.91 -8.18 0.61
C LEU A 189 -27.27 -9.65 0.32
#